data_AF-A0A1G3PHB1-F1
#
_entry.id   AF-A0A1G3PHB1-F1
#
_cell.length_a   1.000
_cell.length_b   1.000
_cell.length_c   1.000
_cell.angle_alpha   90.00
_cell.angle_beta   90.00
_cell.angle_gamma   90.00
#
_symmetry.space_group_name_H-M   'P 1'
#
loop_
_entity.id
_entity.type
_entity.pdbx_description
1 polymer ?
#
loop_
_entity_poly.entity_id
_entity_poly.type
_entity_poly.pdbx_seq_one_letter_code
_entity_poly.pdbx_strand_id
1 'polypeptide(L)'
;MPNTKTQISTLTLERFLLGELPEAKMKQVTSAAESDPVLQAQLDGMRKSNEEILSMMPPAETAVKINERYKNAMRLEAIRKEQAAIQPISFWAFIRRMTPYAVPVIAGLAIILTVSFSGFFNPNGGGTGVQNPVIEDTTRIKGLDPYLNIYRKQGPKIMLLAERSLVKATDMLQISYVSAGRPFGMIFSIDGNGVITPHYPEFTSKPATLMPEGEILLGKAYILDDAPYFERFFFITSDKPIDQNKILGAAEKLAQDSHVAMTDTLDLPAGVEQYSLILVKEGK
;
A
#
# COMPACT_ATOMS: atom_id res chain seq x y z
N MET A 1 -9.53 -52.91 5.16
CA MET A 1 -8.99 -52.71 3.80
C MET A 1 -8.39 -51.32 3.74
N PRO A 2 -7.06 -51.16 3.64
CA PRO A 2 -6.46 -49.83 3.60
C PRO A 2 -6.53 -49.30 2.16
N ASN A 3 -7.43 -48.34 1.91
CA ASN A 3 -7.53 -47.62 0.65
C ASN A 3 -6.58 -46.40 0.71
N THR A 4 -5.27 -46.63 0.60
CA THR A 4 -4.28 -45.56 0.52
C THR A 4 -4.08 -45.14 -0.93
N LYS A 5 -5.07 -44.44 -1.51
CA LYS A 5 -4.82 -43.64 -2.73
C LYS A 5 -3.81 -42.57 -2.33
N THR A 6 -2.62 -42.61 -2.91
CA THR A 6 -1.59 -41.57 -2.74
C THR A 6 -2.17 -40.23 -3.19
N GLN A 7 -2.56 -39.39 -2.25
CA GLN A 7 -3.21 -38.11 -2.54
C GLN A 7 -2.15 -37.16 -3.10
N ILE A 8 -2.21 -36.88 -4.40
CA ILE A 8 -1.33 -35.90 -5.05
C ILE A 8 -1.70 -34.52 -4.52
N SER A 9 -0.71 -33.77 -4.02
CA SER A 9 -0.97 -32.45 -3.43
C SER A 9 -1.35 -31.43 -4.50
N THR A 10 -2.19 -30.46 -4.13
CA THR A 10 -2.60 -29.34 -4.99
C THR A 10 -1.40 -28.61 -5.61
N LEU A 11 -0.37 -28.32 -4.80
CA LEU A 11 0.86 -27.69 -5.28
C LEU A 11 1.58 -28.52 -6.37
N THR A 12 1.49 -29.86 -6.31
CA THR A 12 2.06 -30.72 -7.34
C THR A 12 1.26 -30.61 -8.64
N LEU A 13 -0.06 -30.50 -8.57
CA LEU A 13 -0.92 -30.30 -9.74
C LEU A 13 -0.72 -28.93 -10.38
N GLU A 14 -0.55 -27.88 -9.58
CA GLU A 14 -0.23 -26.53 -10.08
C GLU A 14 1.11 -26.54 -10.83
N ARG A 15 2.16 -27.11 -10.23
CA ARG A 15 3.47 -27.25 -10.89
C ARG A 15 3.44 -28.13 -12.13
N PHE A 16 2.56 -29.14 -12.15
CA PHE A 16 2.32 -29.97 -13.34
C PHE A 16 1.74 -29.13 -14.48
N LEU A 17 0.73 -28.30 -14.20
CA LEU A 17 0.10 -27.42 -15.20
C LEU A 17 1.06 -26.36 -15.75
N LEU A 18 2.03 -25.93 -14.94
CA LEU A 18 3.08 -24.98 -15.34
C LEU A 18 4.26 -25.65 -16.05
N GLY A 19 4.31 -26.99 -16.13
CA GLY A 19 5.44 -27.72 -16.72
C GLY A 19 6.73 -27.69 -15.88
N GLU A 20 6.61 -27.40 -14.57
CA GLU A 20 7.73 -27.19 -13.64
C GLU A 20 8.10 -28.45 -12.83
N LEU A 21 7.50 -29.60 -13.13
CA LEU A 21 7.85 -30.87 -12.50
C LEU A 21 8.95 -31.60 -13.28
N PRO A 22 9.83 -32.33 -12.57
CA PRO A 22 10.74 -33.29 -13.21
C PRO A 22 9.98 -34.32 -14.06
N GLU A 23 10.58 -34.79 -15.16
CA GLU A 23 9.93 -35.67 -16.15
C GLU A 23 9.30 -36.93 -15.52
N ALA A 24 9.97 -37.54 -14.55
CA ALA A 24 9.45 -38.71 -13.82
C ALA A 24 8.14 -38.39 -13.07
N LYS A 25 8.03 -37.19 -12.48
CA LYS A 25 6.81 -36.74 -11.80
C LYS A 25 5.73 -36.29 -12.77
N MET A 26 6.10 -35.71 -13.91
CA MET A 26 5.14 -35.42 -14.99
C MET A 26 4.44 -36.71 -15.42
N LYS A 27 5.19 -37.76 -15.73
CA LYS A 27 4.63 -39.08 -16.10
C LYS A 27 3.75 -39.67 -15.00
N GLN A 28 4.18 -39.57 -13.74
CA GLN A 28 3.40 -40.05 -12.60
C GLN A 28 2.04 -39.36 -12.49
N VAL A 29 1.99 -38.03 -12.62
CA VAL A 29 0.74 -37.26 -12.57
C VAL A 29 -0.15 -37.58 -13.79
N THR A 30 0.43 -37.72 -14.98
CA THR A 30 -0.29 -38.12 -16.20
C THR A 30 -0.96 -39.48 -16.03
N SER A 31 -0.21 -40.52 -15.63
CA SER A 31 -0.78 -41.86 -15.42
C SER A 31 -1.80 -41.89 -14.29
N ALA A 32 -1.60 -41.10 -13.23
CA ALA A 32 -2.58 -40.98 -12.16
C ALA A 32 -3.89 -40.36 -12.65
N ALA A 33 -3.82 -39.29 -13.46
CA ALA A 33 -5.00 -38.62 -14.01
C ALA A 33 -5.77 -39.49 -15.01
N GLU A 34 -5.07 -40.30 -15.82
CA GLU A 34 -5.70 -41.28 -16.73
C GLU A 34 -6.50 -42.35 -15.96
N SER A 35 -6.03 -42.72 -14.77
CA SER A 35 -6.66 -43.75 -13.93
C SER A 35 -7.69 -43.22 -12.93
N ASP A 36 -7.74 -41.90 -12.71
CA ASP A 36 -8.61 -41.27 -11.70
C ASP A 36 -9.44 -40.12 -12.29
N PRO A 37 -10.71 -40.37 -12.63
CA PRO A 37 -11.61 -39.36 -13.18
C PRO A 37 -11.79 -38.12 -12.29
N VAL A 38 -11.65 -38.27 -10.96
CA VAL A 38 -11.77 -37.15 -10.02
C VAL A 38 -10.56 -36.23 -10.14
N LEU A 39 -9.36 -36.81 -10.24
CA LEU A 39 -8.13 -36.08 -10.42
C LEU A 39 -8.08 -35.37 -11.78
N GLN A 40 -8.57 -36.04 -12.83
CA GLN A 40 -8.70 -35.44 -14.15
C GLN A 40 -9.65 -34.23 -14.13
N ALA A 41 -10.82 -34.36 -13.50
CA ALA A 41 -11.76 -33.25 -13.37
C ALA A 41 -11.16 -32.05 -12.59
N GLN A 42 -10.33 -32.32 -11.58
CA GLN A 42 -9.61 -31.28 -10.84
C GLN A 42 -8.60 -30.53 -11.72
N LEU A 43 -7.82 -31.25 -12.54
CA LEU A 43 -6.89 -30.64 -13.49
C LEU A 43 -7.62 -29.78 -14.55
N ASP A 44 -8.74 -30.26 -15.06
CA ASP A 44 -9.53 -29.52 -16.06
C ASP A 44 -10.17 -28.26 -15.45
N GLY A 45 -10.62 -28.33 -14.20
CA GLY A 45 -11.08 -27.15 -13.45
C GLY A 45 -9.99 -26.09 -13.26
N MET A 46 -8.76 -26.51 -12.93
CA MET A 46 -7.62 -25.61 -12.80
C MET A 46 -7.22 -24.99 -14.14
N ARG A 47 -7.24 -25.75 -15.25
CA ARG A 47 -6.99 -25.21 -16.60
C ARG A 47 -7.99 -24.13 -16.96
N LYS A 48 -9.28 -24.40 -16.76
CA LYS A 48 -10.36 -23.45 -17.03
C LYS A 48 -10.22 -22.16 -16.20
N SER A 49 -9.86 -22.29 -14.92
CA SER A 49 -9.57 -21.14 -14.05
C SER A 49 -8.38 -20.31 -14.57
N ASN A 50 -7.30 -20.96 -14.98
CA ASN A 50 -6.15 -20.27 -15.58
C ASN A 50 -6.53 -19.54 -16.87
N GLU A 51 -7.32 -20.17 -17.74
CA GLU A 51 -7.84 -19.53 -18.96
C GLU A 51 -8.72 -18.31 -18.65
N GLU A 52 -9.58 -18.41 -17.64
CA GLU A 52 -10.42 -17.29 -17.20
C GLU A 52 -9.56 -16.12 -16.68
N ILE A 53 -8.56 -16.39 -15.84
CA ILE A 53 -7.62 -15.36 -15.35
C ILE A 53 -6.86 -14.70 -16.52
N LEU A 54 -6.36 -15.51 -17.46
CA LEU A 54 -5.62 -15.02 -18.64
C LEU A 54 -6.52 -14.21 -19.59
N SER A 55 -7.82 -14.51 -19.63
CA SER A 55 -8.80 -13.73 -20.41
C SER A 55 -9.08 -12.37 -19.77
N MET A 56 -9.13 -12.29 -18.44
CA MET A 56 -9.31 -11.03 -17.72
C MET A 56 -8.05 -10.16 -17.73
N MET A 57 -6.88 -10.80 -17.82
CA MET A 57 -5.59 -10.13 -17.77
C MET A 57 -4.62 -10.70 -18.81
N PRO A 58 -4.77 -10.30 -20.09
CA PRO A 58 -3.88 -10.76 -21.15
C PRO A 58 -2.41 -10.43 -20.82
N PRO A 59 -1.49 -11.42 -20.89
CA PRO A 59 -0.08 -11.21 -20.56
C PRO A 59 0.58 -10.11 -21.38
N ALA A 60 0.21 -9.98 -22.66
CA ALA A 60 0.74 -8.95 -23.55
C ALA A 60 0.40 -7.53 -23.05
N GLU A 61 -0.85 -7.29 -22.66
CA GLU A 61 -1.28 -5.99 -22.12
C GLU A 61 -0.63 -5.68 -20.77
N THR A 62 -0.48 -6.71 -19.93
CA THR A 62 0.16 -6.59 -18.62
C THR A 62 1.64 -6.28 -18.77
N ALA A 63 2.34 -6.93 -19.71
CA ALA A 63 3.74 -6.67 -20.01
C ALA A 63 3.97 -5.25 -20.53
N VAL A 64 3.07 -4.70 -21.36
CA VAL A 64 3.13 -3.30 -21.81
C VAL A 64 3.05 -2.36 -20.62
N LYS A 65 2.07 -2.55 -19.71
CA LYS A 65 1.90 -1.71 -18.51
C LYS A 65 3.11 -1.79 -17.56
N ILE A 66 3.70 -2.97 -17.40
CA ILE A 66 4.92 -3.15 -16.59
C ILE A 66 6.09 -2.39 -17.23
N ASN A 67 6.26 -2.51 -18.54
CA ASN A 67 7.34 -1.84 -19.25
C ASN A 67 7.18 -0.31 -19.22
N GLU A 68 5.96 0.20 -19.33
CA GLU A 68 5.67 1.64 -19.17
C GLU A 68 6.00 2.12 -17.76
N ARG A 69 5.59 1.39 -16.72
CA ARG A 69 5.95 1.70 -15.33
C ARG A 69 7.47 1.68 -15.10
N TYR A 70 8.14 0.67 -15.64
CA TYR A 70 9.60 0.56 -15.54
C TYR A 70 10.29 1.74 -16.24
N LYS A 71 9.88 2.08 -17.47
CA LYS A 71 10.41 3.25 -18.20
C LYS A 71 10.18 4.55 -17.45
N ASN A 72 8.99 4.73 -16.85
CA ASN A 72 8.67 5.92 -16.07
C ASN A 72 9.51 5.98 -14.79
N ALA A 73 9.68 4.88 -14.07
CA ALA A 73 10.56 4.80 -12.90
C ALA A 73 12.02 5.15 -13.27
N MET A 74 12.53 4.58 -14.36
CA MET A 74 13.88 4.89 -14.86
C MET A 74 14.03 6.36 -15.27
N ARG A 75 13.00 6.96 -15.88
CA ARG A 75 12.99 8.39 -16.25
C ARG A 75 12.99 9.28 -15.01
N LEU A 76 12.21 8.93 -13.99
CA LEU A 76 12.17 9.65 -12.71
C LEU A 76 13.52 9.55 -11.98
N GLU A 77 14.14 8.37 -11.97
CA GLU A 77 15.50 8.20 -11.42
C GLU A 77 16.55 9.03 -12.17
N ALA A 78 16.46 9.11 -13.50
CA ALA A 78 17.35 9.93 -14.31
C ALA A 78 17.21 11.42 -13.99
N ILE A 79 15.97 11.92 -13.90
CA ILE A 79 15.67 13.31 -13.50
C ILE A 79 16.20 13.58 -12.08
N ARG A 80 15.99 12.66 -11.13
CA ARG A 80 16.51 12.80 -9.75
C ARG A 80 18.03 12.89 -9.72
N LYS A 81 18.73 12.08 -10.52
CA LYS A 81 20.20 12.14 -10.64
C LYS A 81 20.68 13.43 -11.30
N GLU A 82 19.98 13.92 -12.32
CA GLU A 82 20.30 15.17 -13.00
C GLU A 82 20.09 16.39 -12.09
N GLN A 83 18.99 16.42 -11.33
CA GLN A 83 18.74 17.43 -10.31
C GLN A 83 19.73 17.36 -9.14
N ALA A 84 20.16 16.17 -8.73
CA ALA A 84 21.22 15.99 -7.73
C ALA A 84 22.62 16.38 -8.24
N ALA A 85 22.83 16.38 -9.57
CA ALA A 85 24.08 16.83 -10.20
C ALA A 85 24.16 18.37 -10.33
N ILE A 86 23.01 19.06 -10.33
CA ILE A 86 22.94 20.50 -10.13
C ILE A 86 23.12 20.76 -8.63
N GLN A 87 24.38 20.81 -8.19
CA GLN A 87 24.77 21.11 -6.81
C GLN A 87 24.06 22.38 -6.32
N PRO A 88 23.13 22.35 -5.35
CA PRO A 88 22.78 23.56 -4.64
C PRO A 88 24.03 23.95 -3.85
N ILE A 89 24.56 25.13 -4.12
CA ILE A 89 25.61 25.75 -3.31
C ILE A 89 25.14 25.66 -1.87
N SER A 90 25.76 24.78 -1.09
CA SER A 90 25.22 24.39 0.21
C SER A 90 25.18 25.63 1.10
N PHE A 91 23.99 25.96 1.58
CA PHE A 91 23.77 26.99 2.59
C PHE A 91 24.67 26.80 3.84
N TRP A 92 25.08 25.55 4.09
CA TRP A 92 26.08 25.17 5.11
C TRP A 92 27.53 25.57 4.80
N ALA A 93 27.94 25.69 3.53
CA ALA A 93 29.24 26.28 3.16
C ALA A 93 29.27 27.80 3.38
N PHE A 94 28.11 28.48 3.32
CA PHE A 94 27.97 29.89 3.65
C PHE A 94 27.98 30.13 5.17
N ILE A 95 27.30 29.30 5.96
CA ILE A 95 27.26 29.42 7.43
C ILE A 95 28.61 29.09 8.10
N ARG A 96 29.42 28.20 7.52
CA ARG A 96 30.75 27.85 8.07
C ARG A 96 31.78 29.01 8.05
N ARG A 97 31.47 30.13 7.39
CA ARG A 97 32.37 31.30 7.30
C ARG A 97 32.05 32.43 8.29
N MET A 98 31.02 32.29 9.12
CA MET A 98 30.81 33.19 10.26
C MET A 98 30.53 32.41 11.54
N THR A 99 31.31 32.74 12.59
CA THR A 99 31.17 32.37 14.01
C THR A 99 31.90 31.08 14.47
N PRO A 100 33.16 31.17 14.93
CA PRO A 100 33.65 30.29 16.00
C PRO A 100 33.03 30.74 17.33
N TYR A 101 32.92 29.83 18.31
CA TYR A 101 32.37 30.01 19.67
C TYR A 101 30.88 29.69 19.87
N ALA A 102 30.55 28.40 19.98
CA ALA A 102 29.68 27.88 21.05
C ALA A 102 29.82 26.34 21.14
N VAL A 103 30.22 25.85 22.32
CA VAL A 103 30.33 24.44 22.73
C VAL A 103 29.08 24.08 23.56
N PRO A 104 28.64 22.80 23.63
CA PRO A 104 27.24 22.38 23.76
C PRO A 104 26.79 22.10 25.20
N VAL A 105 25.47 22.00 25.42
CA VAL A 105 24.89 21.44 26.65
C VAL A 105 23.97 20.25 26.30
N ILE A 106 24.31 19.11 26.89
CA ILE A 106 23.62 17.82 26.89
C ILE A 106 22.56 17.80 28.01
N ALA A 107 21.42 17.13 27.80
CA ALA A 107 20.71 16.22 28.75
C ALA A 107 19.18 16.23 28.52
N GLY A 108 18.59 15.09 28.14
CA GLY A 108 17.63 14.34 28.99
C GLY A 108 16.21 14.50 28.42
N LEU A 109 15.30 13.51 28.32
CA LEU A 109 15.06 12.30 29.09
C LEU A 109 14.24 11.33 28.22
N ALA A 110 14.66 10.05 28.20
CA ALA A 110 13.78 8.93 27.90
C ALA A 110 12.84 8.71 29.10
N ILE A 111 11.52 8.65 28.87
CA ILE A 111 10.56 8.13 29.85
C ILE A 111 9.69 7.06 29.21
N ILE A 112 9.74 5.92 29.90
CA ILE A 112 9.03 4.66 29.75
C ILE A 112 7.53 4.86 30.04
N LEU A 113 6.67 4.31 29.19
CA LEU A 113 5.30 3.95 29.57
C LEU A 113 5.02 2.50 29.17
N THR A 114 5.39 1.60 30.07
CA THR A 114 4.85 0.24 30.15
C THR A 114 3.45 0.30 30.76
N VAL A 115 2.42 -0.02 29.98
CA VAL A 115 1.14 -0.47 30.52
C VAL A 115 0.95 -1.92 30.08
N SER A 116 0.96 -2.78 31.09
CA SER A 116 0.72 -4.21 31.04
C SER A 116 -0.68 -4.52 30.50
N PHE A 117 -0.79 -5.43 29.55
CA PHE A 117 -2.04 -6.14 29.28
C PHE A 117 -1.81 -7.63 29.54
N SER A 118 -2.16 -8.05 30.75
CA SER A 118 -2.22 -9.45 31.17
C SER A 118 -3.68 -9.89 31.14
N GLY A 119 -3.95 -10.97 30.40
CA GLY A 119 -5.28 -11.56 30.17
C GLY A 119 -5.54 -11.56 28.66
N PHE A 120 -5.56 -12.66 27.92
CA PHE A 120 -6.20 -13.95 28.19
C PHE A 120 -5.38 -15.10 27.56
N PHE A 121 -4.84 -16.01 28.38
CA PHE A 121 -4.62 -17.40 27.98
C PHE A 121 -5.55 -18.25 28.86
N ASN A 122 -6.64 -18.74 28.29
CA ASN A 122 -7.41 -19.82 28.87
C ASN A 122 -7.41 -20.99 27.87
N PRO A 123 -6.60 -22.04 28.09
CA PRO A 123 -6.53 -23.18 27.20
C PRO A 123 -7.52 -24.22 27.69
N ASN A 124 -8.81 -24.09 27.36
CA ASN A 124 -9.81 -25.18 27.39
C ASN A 124 -11.19 -24.62 27.00
N GLY A 125 -11.65 -24.92 25.78
CA GLY A 125 -13.01 -24.61 25.34
C GLY A 125 -13.09 -24.51 23.82
N GLY A 126 -13.53 -25.59 23.16
CA GLY A 126 -13.70 -25.65 21.71
C GLY A 126 -14.92 -24.87 21.20
N GLY A 127 -14.91 -24.58 19.89
CA GLY A 127 -16.09 -24.15 19.14
C GLY A 127 -15.92 -22.84 18.37
N THR A 128 -15.66 -22.99 17.06
CA THR A 128 -16.13 -22.17 15.93
C THR A 128 -16.35 -20.66 16.11
N GLY A 129 -15.59 -19.86 15.35
CA GLY A 129 -15.92 -18.48 15.00
C GLY A 129 -14.65 -17.64 14.86
N VAL A 130 -14.13 -17.51 13.64
CA VAL A 130 -13.12 -16.49 13.33
C VAL A 130 -13.80 -15.13 13.51
N GLN A 131 -13.70 -14.58 14.70
CA GLN A 131 -14.10 -13.21 15.00
C GLN A 131 -12.98 -12.30 14.49
N ASN A 132 -13.31 -11.48 13.49
CA ASN A 132 -12.54 -10.29 13.17
C ASN A 132 -12.36 -9.49 14.46
N PRO A 133 -11.14 -9.03 14.82
CA PRO A 133 -10.97 -8.14 15.94
C PRO A 133 -11.62 -6.81 15.59
N VAL A 134 -12.79 -6.56 16.17
CA VAL A 134 -13.36 -5.22 16.32
C VAL A 134 -12.35 -4.45 17.17
N ILE A 135 -11.59 -3.56 16.54
CA ILE A 135 -10.67 -2.68 17.25
C ILE A 135 -11.51 -1.60 17.93
N GLU A 136 -11.31 -1.48 19.24
CA GLU A 136 -12.02 -0.58 20.13
C GLU A 136 -11.99 0.87 19.67
N ASP A 137 -13.18 1.45 19.71
CA ASP A 137 -13.63 2.70 19.14
C ASP A 137 -13.02 3.91 19.88
N THR A 138 -12.04 4.60 19.28
CA THR A 138 -11.72 5.98 19.66
C THR A 138 -12.83 6.90 19.16
N THR A 139 -13.97 6.80 19.82
CA THR A 139 -15.17 7.64 19.81
C THR A 139 -14.99 8.99 19.07
N ARG A 140 -15.12 8.98 17.73
CA ARG A 140 -15.49 10.15 16.93
C ARG A 140 -16.94 9.95 16.53
N ILE A 141 -17.82 10.65 17.23
CA ILE A 141 -19.27 10.53 17.14
C ILE A 141 -19.73 11.02 15.75
N LYS A 142 -20.24 10.08 14.93
CA LYS A 142 -21.19 10.21 13.80
C LYS A 142 -21.15 11.48 12.94
N GLY A 143 -20.65 11.31 11.70
CA GLY A 143 -21.25 11.88 10.48
C GLY A 143 -20.60 13.13 9.88
N LEU A 144 -19.85 12.96 8.78
CA LEU A 144 -20.20 13.39 7.42
C LEU A 144 -18.98 13.52 6.49
N ASP A 145 -17.78 13.64 7.03
CA ASP A 145 -16.59 13.89 6.21
C ASP A 145 -15.80 12.61 5.91
N PRO A 146 -15.42 12.38 4.64
CA PRO A 146 -14.54 11.28 4.25
C PRO A 146 -13.14 11.44 4.87
N TYR A 147 -12.52 10.32 5.28
CA TYR A 147 -11.18 10.35 5.88
C TYR A 147 -10.39 9.07 5.62
N LEU A 148 -9.08 9.13 5.92
CA LEU A 148 -8.17 7.98 5.91
C LEU A 148 -7.77 7.59 7.32
N ASN A 149 -7.54 6.28 7.49
CA ASN A 149 -6.72 5.76 8.57
C ASN A 149 -5.46 5.14 7.97
N ILE A 150 -4.33 5.33 8.65
CA ILE A 150 -3.05 4.74 8.26
C ILE A 150 -2.53 3.92 9.42
N TYR A 151 -2.30 2.65 9.18
CA TYR A 151 -1.78 1.72 10.16
C TYR A 151 -0.34 1.36 9.84
N ARG A 152 0.55 1.41 10.83
CA ARG A 152 1.91 0.87 10.72
C ARG A 152 1.98 -0.53 11.31
N LYS A 153 2.58 -1.46 10.58
CA LYS A 153 2.95 -2.78 11.10
C LYS A 153 4.36 -2.74 11.69
N GLN A 154 4.50 -3.10 12.96
CA GLN A 154 5.78 -3.30 13.65
C GLN A 154 5.81 -4.72 14.25
N GLY A 155 6.37 -5.66 13.50
CA GLY A 155 6.34 -7.08 13.86
C GLY A 155 4.90 -7.60 13.95
N PRO A 156 4.44 -8.12 15.10
CA PRO A 156 3.06 -8.57 15.29
C PRO A 156 2.09 -7.43 15.63
N LYS A 157 2.57 -6.22 15.92
CA LYS A 157 1.73 -5.09 16.33
C LYS A 157 1.29 -4.26 15.12
N ILE A 158 0.04 -3.83 15.14
CA ILE A 158 -0.53 -2.87 14.20
C ILE A 158 -0.89 -1.62 15.00
N MET A 159 -0.42 -0.46 14.56
CA MET A 159 -0.64 0.82 15.24
C MET A 159 -1.27 1.82 14.29
N LEU A 160 -2.39 2.44 14.70
CA LEU A 160 -2.95 3.59 13.98
C LEU A 160 -2.01 4.78 14.14
N LEU A 161 -1.67 5.43 13.02
CA LEU A 161 -0.85 6.63 12.97
C LEU A 161 -1.73 7.86 13.00
N ALA A 162 -1.39 8.81 13.86
CA ALA A 162 -1.98 10.14 13.89
C ALA A 162 -1.25 11.10 12.95
N GLU A 163 -1.86 12.26 12.70
CA GLU A 163 -1.23 13.39 12.01
C GLU A 163 0.16 13.68 12.59
N ARG A 164 1.14 13.84 11.69
CA ARG A 164 2.57 14.09 11.97
C ARG A 164 3.28 12.99 12.76
N SER A 165 2.74 11.78 12.80
CA SER A 165 3.43 10.64 13.42
C SER A 165 4.80 10.41 12.77
N LEU A 166 5.78 10.09 13.62
CA LEU A 166 7.13 9.75 13.20
C LEU A 166 7.19 8.35 12.58
N VAL A 167 7.74 8.28 11.37
CA VAL A 167 7.89 7.05 10.58
C VAL A 167 9.30 6.92 10.03
N LYS A 168 9.74 5.68 9.83
CA LYS A 168 11.05 5.38 9.24
C LYS A 168 10.89 5.00 7.77
N ALA A 169 11.95 5.22 7.00
CA ALA A 169 12.13 4.47 5.77
C ALA A 169 11.99 2.96 6.09
N THR A 170 11.32 2.21 5.22
CA THR A 170 10.97 0.78 5.35
C THR A 170 9.78 0.44 6.28
N ASP A 171 9.17 1.42 6.97
CA ASP A 171 7.93 1.16 7.70
C ASP A 171 6.85 0.69 6.71
N MET A 172 6.21 -0.45 7.02
CA MET A 172 5.11 -0.97 6.21
C MET A 172 3.79 -0.42 6.74
N LEU A 173 3.08 0.28 5.86
CA LEU A 173 1.82 0.94 6.10
C LEU A 173 0.68 0.17 5.45
N GLN A 174 -0.46 0.16 6.11
CA GLN A 174 -1.73 -0.30 5.59
C GLN A 174 -2.69 0.89 5.62
N ILE A 175 -3.31 1.18 4.48
CA ILE A 175 -4.21 2.32 4.31
C ILE A 175 -5.64 1.79 4.29
N SER A 176 -6.55 2.54 4.92
CA SER A 176 -7.99 2.38 4.78
C SER A 176 -8.66 3.73 4.63
N TYR A 177 -9.91 3.72 4.16
CA TYR A 177 -10.72 4.91 4.04
C TYR A 177 -12.13 4.68 4.59
N VAL A 178 -12.78 5.78 4.98
CA VAL A 178 -14.23 5.87 5.20
C VAL A 178 -14.76 6.91 4.22
N SER A 179 -15.64 6.50 3.32
CA SER A 179 -16.15 7.34 2.23
C SER A 179 -17.24 8.32 2.66
N ALA A 180 -17.82 8.13 3.85
CA ALA A 180 -18.95 8.91 4.37
C ALA A 180 -20.11 9.08 3.36
N GLY A 181 -20.36 8.07 2.53
CA GLY A 181 -21.41 8.07 1.51
C GLY A 181 -21.01 8.68 0.16
N ARG A 182 -19.78 9.17 -0.01
CA ARG A 182 -19.28 9.66 -1.31
C ARG A 182 -19.03 8.47 -2.26
N PRO A 183 -19.66 8.44 -3.45
CA PRO A 183 -19.57 7.31 -4.36
C PRO A 183 -18.26 7.25 -5.17
N PHE A 184 -17.53 8.36 -5.28
CA PHE A 184 -16.30 8.42 -6.06
C PHE A 184 -15.14 8.98 -5.23
N GLY A 185 -13.94 8.44 -5.41
CA GLY A 185 -12.75 8.96 -4.75
C GLY A 185 -11.43 8.34 -5.19
N MET A 186 -10.35 9.05 -4.92
CA MET A 186 -8.98 8.72 -5.28
C MET A 186 -8.08 8.89 -4.04
N ILE A 187 -7.15 7.97 -3.85
CA ILE A 187 -6.15 8.01 -2.77
C ILE A 187 -4.76 8.00 -3.39
N PHE A 188 -3.91 8.92 -2.98
CA PHE A 188 -2.52 8.99 -3.38
C PHE A 188 -1.69 9.63 -2.28
N SER A 189 -0.37 9.59 -2.41
CA SER A 189 0.53 10.31 -1.52
C SER A 189 1.54 11.16 -2.30
N ILE A 190 2.09 12.17 -1.62
CA ILE A 190 3.20 13.01 -2.07
C ILE A 190 4.32 12.85 -1.03
N ASP A 191 5.51 12.46 -1.48
CA ASP A 191 6.69 12.37 -0.63
C ASP A 191 7.46 13.71 -0.56
N GLY A 192 8.46 13.81 0.31
CA GLY A 192 9.28 15.02 0.41
C GLY A 192 10.18 15.31 -0.81
N ASN A 193 10.32 14.38 -1.76
CA ASN A 193 10.95 14.63 -3.06
C ASN A 193 9.95 15.14 -4.13
N GLY A 194 8.66 15.25 -3.80
CA GLY A 194 7.59 15.59 -4.73
C GLY A 194 7.12 14.44 -5.62
N VAL A 195 7.46 13.19 -5.28
CA VAL A 195 6.97 12.00 -6.00
C VAL A 195 5.53 11.72 -5.60
N ILE A 196 4.65 11.59 -6.60
CA ILE A 196 3.25 11.24 -6.40
C ILE A 196 3.07 9.73 -6.58
N THR A 197 2.52 9.07 -5.57
CA THR A 197 2.22 7.63 -5.59
C THR A 197 0.71 7.38 -5.50
N PRO A 198 0.05 6.94 -6.58
CA PRO A 198 -1.36 6.55 -6.53
C PRO A 198 -1.55 5.24 -5.74
N HIS A 199 -2.44 5.24 -4.76
CA HIS A 199 -2.81 4.07 -3.95
C HIS A 199 -4.16 3.48 -4.36
N TYR A 200 -5.11 4.33 -4.76
CA TYR A 200 -6.44 3.94 -5.20
C TYR A 200 -7.01 4.92 -6.23
N PRO A 201 -7.68 4.48 -7.31
CA PRO A 201 -7.90 3.09 -7.69
C PRO A 201 -6.61 2.43 -8.20
N GLU A 202 -6.52 1.10 -8.10
CA GLU A 202 -5.32 0.37 -8.57
C GLU A 202 -5.04 0.55 -10.08
N PHE A 203 -6.11 0.83 -10.84
CA PHE A 203 -6.08 1.04 -12.28
C PHE A 203 -6.76 2.36 -12.62
N THR A 204 -6.04 3.25 -13.30
CA THR A 204 -6.56 4.56 -13.71
C THR A 204 -7.64 4.48 -14.80
N SER A 205 -7.83 3.31 -15.42
CA SER A 205 -8.82 3.07 -16.48
C SER A 205 -10.21 2.68 -15.97
N LYS A 206 -10.41 2.49 -14.66
CA LYS A 206 -11.74 2.22 -14.07
C LYS A 206 -12.26 3.46 -13.33
N PRO A 207 -13.60 3.65 -13.26
CA PRO A 207 -14.18 4.66 -12.39
C PRO A 207 -13.70 4.44 -10.96
N ALA A 208 -13.31 5.52 -10.29
CA ALA A 208 -12.76 5.49 -8.95
C ALA A 208 -13.90 5.34 -7.91
N THR A 209 -14.63 4.21 -7.94
CA THR A 209 -15.86 4.01 -7.17
C THR A 209 -15.57 3.53 -5.75
N LEU A 210 -16.03 4.25 -4.74
CA LEU A 210 -15.86 3.88 -3.33
C LEU A 210 -16.99 3.00 -2.83
N MET A 211 -16.69 2.16 -1.83
CA MET A 211 -17.74 1.49 -1.07
C MET A 211 -18.35 2.49 -0.07
N PRO A 212 -19.69 2.54 0.07
CA PRO A 212 -20.39 3.63 0.76
C PRO A 212 -20.37 3.54 2.28
N GLU A 213 -20.11 2.36 2.86
CA GLU A 213 -20.30 2.10 4.28
C GLU A 213 -19.08 1.45 4.92
N GLY A 214 -18.81 1.88 6.16
CA GLY A 214 -17.73 1.35 6.99
C GLY A 214 -16.35 1.82 6.56
N GLU A 215 -15.36 1.26 7.26
CA GLU A 215 -13.95 1.43 6.94
C GLU A 215 -13.50 0.33 5.98
N ILE A 216 -12.85 0.73 4.89
CA ILE A 216 -12.42 -0.17 3.82
C ILE A 216 -10.91 -0.16 3.73
N LEU A 217 -10.29 -1.31 3.99
CA LEU A 217 -8.86 -1.52 3.80
C LEU A 217 -8.54 -1.63 2.31
N LEU A 218 -7.49 -0.93 1.88
CA LEU A 218 -6.93 -1.14 0.55
C LEU A 218 -6.26 -2.52 0.48
N GLY A 219 -6.37 -3.20 -0.67
CA GLY A 219 -5.87 -4.57 -0.83
C GLY A 219 -4.34 -4.73 -0.74
N LYS A 220 -3.59 -3.62 -0.74
CA LYS A 220 -2.12 -3.61 -0.73
C LYS A 220 -1.59 -2.79 0.43
N ALA A 221 -0.54 -3.32 1.05
CA ALA A 221 0.30 -2.58 1.96
C ALA A 221 1.37 -1.79 1.18
N TYR A 222 1.79 -0.67 1.74
CA TYR A 222 2.77 0.26 1.17
C TYR A 222 4.02 0.31 2.05
N ILE A 223 5.21 0.19 1.47
CA ILE A 223 6.46 0.34 2.21
C ILE A 223 6.97 1.76 1.96
N LEU A 224 7.20 2.51 3.04
CA LEU A 224 7.78 3.84 2.93
C LEU A 224 9.18 3.78 2.37
N ASP A 225 9.46 4.64 1.40
CA ASP A 225 10.78 4.84 0.85
C ASP A 225 11.66 5.73 1.75
N ASP A 226 12.87 6.04 1.29
CA ASP A 226 13.79 6.97 1.97
C ASP A 226 13.69 8.41 1.42
N ALA A 227 12.47 8.88 1.14
CA ALA A 227 12.22 10.30 0.90
C ALA A 227 12.48 11.15 2.17
N PRO A 228 12.97 12.39 2.02
CA PRO A 228 13.21 13.27 3.16
C PRO A 228 11.90 13.81 3.74
N TYR A 229 11.97 14.32 4.96
CA TYR A 229 10.94 15.14 5.63
C TYR A 229 9.58 14.49 5.90
N PHE A 230 8.83 14.09 4.87
CA PHE A 230 7.44 13.66 5.03
C PHE A 230 6.95 12.69 3.97
N GLU A 231 5.82 12.07 4.26
CA GLU A 231 4.91 11.44 3.31
C GLU A 231 3.50 11.97 3.62
N ARG A 232 2.83 12.62 2.66
CA ARG A 232 1.48 13.16 2.84
C ARG A 232 0.50 12.41 1.98
N PHE A 233 -0.50 11.82 2.62
CA PHE A 233 -1.57 11.07 1.98
C PHE A 233 -2.76 11.99 1.74
N PHE A 234 -3.37 11.86 0.58
CA PHE A 234 -4.56 12.59 0.16
C PHE A 234 -5.68 11.61 -0.15
N PHE A 235 -6.88 11.95 0.30
CA PHE A 235 -8.12 11.30 -0.08
C PHE A 235 -9.07 12.32 -0.68
N ILE A 236 -9.32 12.13 -1.97
CA ILE A 236 -10.16 13.01 -2.77
C ILE A 236 -11.48 12.31 -2.98
N THR A 237 -12.59 13.01 -2.77
CA THR A 237 -13.93 12.43 -2.92
C THR A 237 -14.89 13.35 -3.66
N SER A 238 -15.92 12.78 -4.28
CA SER A 238 -16.95 13.54 -4.98
C SER A 238 -18.24 12.73 -5.14
N ASP A 239 -19.36 13.44 -5.31
CA ASP A 239 -20.64 12.86 -5.71
C ASP A 239 -20.69 12.51 -7.20
N LYS A 240 -19.73 12.98 -8.00
CA LYS A 240 -19.63 12.73 -9.44
C LYS A 240 -18.32 12.01 -9.79
N PRO A 241 -18.25 11.28 -10.91
CA PRO A 241 -17.01 10.66 -11.36
C PRO A 241 -15.87 11.68 -11.45
N ILE A 242 -14.73 11.34 -10.84
CA ILE A 242 -13.54 12.20 -10.78
C ILE A 242 -12.70 12.00 -12.05
N ASP A 243 -12.25 13.11 -12.64
CA ASP A 243 -11.21 13.12 -13.66
C ASP A 243 -9.83 13.03 -12.99
N GLN A 244 -9.28 11.81 -12.96
CA GLN A 244 -8.03 11.52 -12.28
C GLN A 244 -6.85 12.36 -12.80
N ASN A 245 -6.83 12.69 -14.11
CA ASN A 245 -5.75 13.46 -14.70
C ASN A 245 -5.72 14.91 -14.17
N LYS A 246 -6.89 15.50 -13.89
CA LYS A 246 -6.97 16.84 -13.29
C LYS A 246 -6.49 16.84 -11.84
N ILE A 247 -6.85 15.81 -11.07
CA ILE A 247 -6.40 15.68 -9.68
C ILE A 247 -4.89 15.47 -9.63
N LEU A 248 -4.36 14.56 -10.45
CA LEU A 248 -2.92 14.32 -10.52
C LEU A 248 -2.15 15.55 -11.02
N GLY A 249 -2.68 16.28 -12.01
CA GLY A 249 -2.08 17.54 -12.44
C GLY A 249 -2.06 18.63 -11.36
N ALA A 250 -3.07 18.68 -10.48
CA ALA A 250 -3.07 19.56 -9.31
C ALA A 250 -2.04 19.11 -8.26
N ALA A 251 -1.91 17.80 -8.04
CA ALA A 251 -0.90 17.23 -7.16
C ALA A 251 0.52 17.49 -7.68
N GLU A 252 0.75 17.37 -8.99
CA GLU A 252 2.04 17.66 -9.62
C GLU A 252 2.45 19.12 -9.42
N LYS A 253 1.50 20.06 -9.57
CA LYS A 253 1.76 21.49 -9.28
C LYS A 253 2.11 21.71 -7.82
N LEU A 254 1.37 21.10 -6.90
CA LEU A 254 1.62 21.20 -5.46
C LEU A 254 3.00 20.63 -5.10
N ALA A 255 3.38 19.52 -5.72
CA ALA A 255 4.63 18.80 -5.48
C ALA A 255 5.90 19.50 -6.03
N GLN A 256 5.76 20.55 -6.83
CA GLN A 256 6.90 21.32 -7.35
C GLN A 256 7.68 22.04 -6.25
N ASP A 257 7.03 22.35 -5.13
CA ASP A 257 7.65 22.95 -3.95
C ASP A 257 7.35 22.08 -2.73
N SER A 258 8.40 21.50 -2.14
CA SER A 258 8.30 20.59 -0.99
C SER A 258 7.68 21.26 0.25
N HIS A 259 7.94 22.57 0.46
CA HIS A 259 7.34 23.29 1.58
C HIS A 259 5.84 23.47 1.37
N VAL A 260 5.43 23.84 0.15
CA VAL A 260 4.02 23.97 -0.22
C VAL A 260 3.29 22.62 -0.15
N ALA A 261 3.91 21.55 -0.65
CA ALA A 261 3.37 20.19 -0.56
C ALA A 261 3.13 19.73 0.89
N MET A 262 3.92 20.24 1.84
CA MET A 262 3.77 19.93 3.26
C MET A 262 2.57 20.63 3.92
N THR A 263 2.20 21.84 3.48
CA THR A 263 1.23 22.70 4.20
C THR A 263 -0.06 22.95 3.45
N ASP A 264 -0.01 23.08 2.13
CA ASP A 264 -1.09 23.67 1.36
C ASP A 264 -2.11 22.62 0.91
N THR A 265 -3.28 23.08 0.49
CA THR A 265 -4.33 22.23 -0.08
C THR A 265 -4.17 22.14 -1.60
N LEU A 266 -4.73 21.10 -2.19
CA LEU A 266 -4.81 20.99 -3.65
C LEU A 266 -5.81 22.00 -4.19
N ASP A 267 -5.47 22.64 -5.31
CA ASP A 267 -6.41 23.43 -6.10
C ASP A 267 -7.30 22.49 -6.93
N LEU A 268 -8.52 22.25 -6.44
CA LEU A 268 -9.43 21.24 -6.97
C LEU A 268 -10.70 21.87 -7.58
N PRO A 269 -11.32 21.20 -8.58
CA PRO A 269 -12.61 21.62 -9.13
C PRO A 269 -13.72 21.68 -8.06
N ALA A 270 -14.72 22.53 -8.29
CA ALA A 270 -15.89 22.59 -7.43
C ALA A 270 -16.62 21.23 -7.33
N GLY A 271 -17.09 20.88 -6.13
CA GLY A 271 -17.77 19.61 -5.86
C GLY A 271 -16.82 18.43 -5.63
N VAL A 272 -15.54 18.71 -5.40
CA VAL A 272 -14.53 17.74 -4.97
C VAL A 272 -14.04 18.12 -3.58
N GLU A 273 -14.06 17.17 -2.66
CA GLU A 273 -13.60 17.32 -1.28
C GLU A 273 -12.22 16.68 -1.12
N GLN A 274 -11.40 17.24 -0.23
CA GLN A 274 -10.08 16.69 0.09
C GLN A 274 -9.91 16.49 1.58
N TYR A 275 -9.36 15.34 1.94
CA TYR A 275 -8.80 15.03 3.24
C TYR A 275 -7.30 14.75 3.04
N SER A 276 -6.45 15.16 3.98
CA SER A 276 -5.04 14.78 3.97
C SER A 276 -4.54 14.42 5.35
N LEU A 277 -3.61 13.46 5.42
CA LEU A 277 -2.87 13.08 6.62
C LEU A 277 -1.37 13.07 6.30
N ILE A 278 -0.57 13.79 7.09
CA ILE A 278 0.89 13.83 6.91
C ILE A 278 1.62 12.97 7.93
N LEU A 279 2.63 12.23 7.49
CA LEU A 279 3.58 11.51 8.33
C LEU A 279 4.96 12.16 8.20
N VAL A 280 5.73 12.21 9.29
CA VAL A 280 7.05 12.86 9.32
C VAL A 280 8.13 11.78 9.37
N LYS A 281 9.13 11.90 8.50
CA LYS A 281 10.26 10.96 8.44
C LYS A 281 11.20 11.21 9.61
N GLU A 282 11.60 10.15 10.33
CA GLU A 282 12.59 10.26 11.39
C GLU A 282 13.96 10.66 10.84
N GLY A 283 14.47 11.82 11.27
CA GLY A 283 15.89 12.14 11.21
C GLY A 283 16.46 12.61 9.87
N LYS A 284 15.77 13.51 9.14
CA LYS A 284 16.37 14.33 8.08
C LYS A 284 15.85 15.76 8.13
#